data_AF-A0A061LX67-F1
#
_entry.id   AF-A0A061LX67-F1
#
_cell.length_a   1.000
_cell.length_b   1.000
_cell.length_c   1.000
_cell.angle_alpha   90.00
_cell.angle_beta   90.00
_cell.angle_gamma   90.00
#
_symmetry.space_group_name_H-M   'P 1'
#
loop_
_entity.id
_entity.type
_entity.pdbx_description
1 polymer ?
#
loop_
_entity_poly.entity_id
_entity_poly.type
_entity_poly.pdbx_seq_one_letter_code
_entity_poly.pdbx_strand_id
1 'polypeptide(L)'
;MPSKYDPELRQRALRMLAEARPEHESLTAACRHVGGLLGVSPETLRVWQRRYDIDTGAKPGTSIDMAQENRRLRREVSELRKANEVLKAASVFFAKELDRPRTK
;
A
#
# COMPACT_ATOMS: atom_id res chain seq x y z
N MET A 1 5.29 -8.27 9.87
CA MET A 1 5.41 -8.35 11.33
C MET A 1 4.15 -7.74 11.94
N PRO A 2 3.50 -8.38 12.93
CA PRO A 2 2.40 -7.77 13.66
C PRO A 2 2.89 -6.46 14.30
N SER A 3 2.11 -5.38 14.17
CA SER A 3 2.39 -4.14 14.90
C SER A 3 2.37 -4.43 16.40
N LYS A 4 3.35 -3.92 17.16
CA LYS A 4 3.38 -3.98 18.63
C LYS A 4 2.13 -3.36 19.28
N TYR A 5 1.43 -2.50 18.54
CA TYR A 5 0.26 -1.77 19.00
C TYR A 5 -0.99 -2.23 18.25
N ASP A 6 -2.06 -2.42 19.03
CA ASP A 6 -3.43 -2.69 18.56
C ASP A 6 -3.90 -1.59 17.58
N PRO A 7 -4.52 -1.95 16.44
CA PRO A 7 -5.25 -1.03 15.59
C PRO A 7 -6.18 -0.05 16.34
N GLU A 8 -6.91 -0.51 17.35
CA GLU A 8 -7.83 0.35 18.11
C GLU A 8 -7.08 1.44 18.89
N LEU A 9 -5.98 1.09 19.55
CA LEU A 9 -5.12 2.04 20.25
C LEU A 9 -4.58 3.11 19.31
N ARG A 10 -4.15 2.72 18.11
CA ARG A 10 -3.67 3.67 17.10
C ARG A 10 -4.76 4.62 16.62
N GLN A 11 -5.97 4.12 16.35
CA GLN A 11 -7.09 4.98 15.95
C GLN A 11 -7.48 5.96 17.06
N ARG A 12 -7.55 5.48 18.30
CA ARG A 12 -7.78 6.32 19.47
C ARG A 12 -6.72 7.40 19.61
N ALA A 13 -5.44 7.03 19.48
CA ALA A 13 -4.33 7.96 19.58
C ALA A 13 -4.36 9.05 18.51
N LEU A 14 -4.70 8.70 17.26
CA LEU A 14 -4.85 9.67 16.17
C LEU A 14 -6.04 10.62 16.41
N ARG A 15 -7.16 10.12 16.96
CA ARG A 15 -8.30 10.96 17.32
C ARG A 15 -7.95 11.94 18.42
N MET A 16 -7.36 11.47 19.51
CA MET A 16 -6.88 12.33 20.61
C MET A 16 -5.84 13.33 20.14
N LEU A 17 -4.95 12.94 19.21
CA LEU A 17 -3.97 13.84 18.62
C LEU A 17 -4.62 14.95 17.78
N ALA A 18 -5.68 14.64 17.04
CA ALA A 18 -6.44 15.63 16.28
C ALA A 18 -7.15 16.63 17.21
N GLU A 19 -7.72 16.15 18.32
CA GLU A 19 -8.36 16.98 19.36
C GLU A 19 -7.35 17.87 20.10
N ALA A 20 -6.17 17.33 20.46
CA ALA A 20 -5.13 18.08 21.14
C ALA A 20 -4.38 19.06 20.23
N ARG A 21 -4.36 18.81 18.90
CA ARG A 21 -3.57 19.61 17.94
C ARG A 21 -3.81 21.13 18.02
N PRO A 22 -5.04 21.66 18.08
CA PRO A 22 -5.31 23.11 18.16
C PRO A 22 -4.88 23.75 19.48
N GLU A 23 -4.82 22.97 20.57
CA GLU A 23 -4.44 23.46 21.90
C GLU A 23 -2.91 23.58 22.10
N HIS A 24 -2.13 23.11 21.12
CA HIS A 24 -0.68 22.99 21.24
C HIS A 24 0.04 23.73 20.10
N GLU A 25 1.10 24.46 20.46
CA GLU A 25 1.92 25.27 19.54
C GLU A 25 2.45 24.45 18.34
N SER A 26 2.82 23.18 18.58
CA SER A 26 3.38 22.32 17.54
C SER A 26 2.83 20.90 17.60
N LEU A 27 2.89 20.20 16.45
CA LEU A 27 2.56 18.77 16.39
C LEU A 27 3.43 17.97 17.36
N THR A 28 4.69 18.36 17.51
CA THR A 28 5.61 17.72 18.46
C THR A 28 5.15 17.89 19.92
N ALA A 29 4.63 19.05 20.30
CA ALA A 29 4.06 19.26 21.63
C ALA A 29 2.80 18.39 21.84
N ALA A 30 1.88 18.38 20.88
CA ALA A 30 0.67 17.54 20.94
C ALA A 30 1.01 16.04 21.02
N CYS A 31 1.98 15.56 20.23
CA CYS A 31 2.45 14.17 20.29
C CYS A 31 3.09 13.82 21.64
N ARG A 32 3.81 14.76 22.29
CA ARG A 32 4.37 14.52 23.64
C ARG A 32 3.26 14.39 24.67
N HIS A 33 2.28 15.27 24.61
CA HIS A 33 1.13 15.25 25.52
C HIS A 33 0.32 13.96 25.38
N VAL A 34 -0.16 13.65 24.18
CA VAL A 34 -0.96 12.43 23.91
C VAL A 34 -0.15 11.15 24.15
N GLY A 35 1.14 11.16 23.80
CA GLY A 35 2.03 10.04 24.05
C GLY A 35 2.18 9.73 25.54
N GLY A 36 2.28 10.75 26.38
CA GLY A 36 2.28 10.61 27.84
C GLY A 36 0.99 10.01 28.39
N LEU A 37 -0.17 10.42 27.86
CA LEU A 37 -1.47 9.89 28.30
C LEU A 37 -1.70 8.42 27.92
N LEU A 38 -1.20 7.99 26.77
CA LEU A 38 -1.45 6.65 26.23
C LEU A 38 -0.28 5.67 26.42
N GLY A 39 0.83 6.12 27.00
CA GLY A 39 2.04 5.30 27.12
C GLY A 39 2.69 4.95 25.78
N VAL A 40 2.46 5.77 24.74
CA VAL A 40 3.00 5.57 23.38
C VAL A 40 4.10 6.59 23.12
N SER A 41 5.20 6.19 22.48
CA SER A 41 6.28 7.15 22.22
C SER A 41 5.80 8.28 21.29
N PRO A 42 6.19 9.55 21.52
CA PRO A 42 5.80 10.66 20.66
C PRO A 42 6.22 10.47 19.20
N GLU A 43 7.34 9.77 18.97
CA GLU A 43 7.81 9.44 17.62
C GLU A 43 6.89 8.44 16.92
N THR A 44 6.38 7.44 17.65
CA THR A 44 5.38 6.50 17.11
C THR A 44 4.13 7.25 16.64
N LEU A 45 3.66 8.23 17.42
CA LEU A 45 2.52 9.06 17.04
C LEU A 45 2.80 9.91 15.80
N ARG A 46 3.99 10.50 15.65
CA ARG A 46 4.37 11.24 14.43
C ARG A 46 4.36 10.34 13.20
N VAL A 47 4.86 9.11 13.32
CA VAL A 47 4.86 8.13 12.23
C VAL A 47 3.43 7.76 11.84
N TRP A 48 2.55 7.52 12.82
CA TRP A 48 1.13 7.25 12.55
C TRP A 48 0.43 8.43 11.91
N GLN A 49 0.65 9.65 12.41
CA GLN A 49 0.07 10.86 11.81
C GLN A 49 0.54 11.04 10.37
N ARG A 50 1.85 10.90 10.10
CA ARG A 50 2.38 11.01 8.74
C ARG A 50 1.76 9.96 7.82
N ARG A 51 1.59 8.72 8.28
CA ARG A 51 0.93 7.66 7.51
C ARG A 51 -0.53 8.01 7.24
N TYR A 52 -1.26 8.46 8.26
CA TYR A 52 -2.65 8.91 8.14
C TYR A 52 -2.79 10.05 7.13
N ASP A 53 -1.91 11.05 7.16
CA ASP A 53 -1.90 12.15 6.19
C ASP A 53 -1.68 11.65 4.75
N ILE A 54 -0.83 10.64 4.55
CA ILE A 54 -0.60 10.04 3.22
C ILE A 54 -1.83 9.26 2.76
N ASP A 55 -2.40 8.44 3.65
CA ASP A 55 -3.53 7.58 3.31
C ASP A 55 -4.81 8.39 3.06
N THR A 56 -4.95 9.56 3.71
CA THR A 56 -6.06 10.51 3.47
C THR A 56 -5.80 11.52 2.36
N GLY A 57 -4.61 11.52 1.76
CA GLY A 57 -4.23 12.43 0.67
C GLY A 57 -3.85 13.84 1.11
N ALA A 58 -3.79 14.12 2.42
CA ALA A 58 -3.30 15.39 2.96
C ALA A 58 -1.79 15.61 2.72
N LYS A 59 -1.01 14.54 2.50
CA LYS A 59 0.40 14.59 2.11
C LYS A 59 0.69 13.69 0.92
N PRO A 60 1.65 14.08 0.04
CA PRO A 60 2.08 13.22 -1.04
C PRO A 60 2.74 11.94 -0.50
N GLY A 61 2.42 10.82 -1.13
CA GLY A 61 2.99 9.51 -0.81
C GLY A 61 2.17 8.37 -1.43
N THR A 62 2.71 7.16 -1.38
CA THR A 62 1.94 5.97 -1.78
C THR A 62 1.08 5.51 -0.61
N SER A 63 -0.24 5.65 -0.76
CA SER A 63 -1.19 5.12 0.21
C SER A 63 -1.14 3.61 0.26
N ILE A 64 -1.62 3.04 1.37
CA ILE A 64 -1.71 1.59 1.54
C ILE A 64 -2.53 0.97 0.40
N ASP A 65 -3.66 1.59 0.05
CA ASP A 65 -4.57 1.10 -1.00
C ASP A 65 -3.89 1.11 -2.37
N MET A 66 -3.19 2.20 -2.72
CA MET A 66 -2.42 2.27 -3.96
C MET A 66 -1.33 1.18 -4.01
N ALA A 67 -0.66 0.89 -2.89
CA ALA A 67 0.35 -0.17 -2.83
C ALA A 67 -0.25 -1.58 -2.94
N GLN A 68 -1.45 -1.80 -2.42
CA GLN A 68 -2.18 -3.06 -2.60
C GLN A 68 -2.61 -3.24 -4.05
N GLU A 69 -3.18 -2.19 -4.65
CA GLU A 69 -3.62 -2.22 -6.04
C GLU A 69 -2.45 -2.43 -6.99
N ASN A 70 -1.31 -1.75 -6.77
CA ASN A 70 -0.11 -1.98 -7.59
C ASN A 70 0.37 -3.44 -7.53
N ARG A 71 0.27 -4.09 -6.36
CA ARG A 71 0.60 -5.52 -6.23
C ARG A 71 -0.39 -6.41 -6.96
N ARG A 72 -1.69 -6.09 -6.93
CA ARG A 72 -2.72 -6.80 -7.69
C ARG A 72 -2.44 -6.71 -9.20
N LEU A 73 -2.25 -5.48 -9.69
CA LEU A 73 -1.96 -5.21 -11.09
C LEU A 73 -0.67 -5.89 -11.57
N ARG A 74 0.40 -5.89 -10.76
CA ARG A 74 1.65 -6.59 -11.12
C ARG A 74 1.44 -8.10 -11.31
N ARG A 75 0.60 -8.72 -10.48
CA ARG A 75 0.25 -10.15 -10.63
C ARG A 75 -0.56 -10.38 -11.90
N GLU A 76 -1.57 -9.56 -12.12
CA GLU A 76 -2.43 -9.64 -13.31
C GLU A 76 -1.61 -9.48 -14.60
N VAL A 77 -0.73 -8.48 -14.66
CA VAL A 77 0.18 -8.26 -15.80
C VAL A 77 1.12 -9.45 -16.01
N SER A 78 1.62 -10.07 -14.94
CA SER A 78 2.46 -11.26 -15.03
C SER A 78 1.71 -12.44 -15.65
N GLU A 79 0.49 -12.71 -15.19
CA GLU A 79 -0.33 -13.80 -15.73
C GLU A 79 -0.74 -13.54 -17.18
N LEU A 80 -1.13 -12.31 -17.52
CA LEU A 80 -1.45 -11.92 -18.90
C LEU A 80 -0.25 -12.08 -19.84
N ARG A 81 0.97 -11.80 -19.36
CA ARG A 81 2.20 -12.01 -20.14
C ARG A 81 2.45 -13.49 -20.40
N LYS A 82 2.32 -14.35 -19.38
CA LYS A 82 2.44 -15.81 -19.54
C LYS A 82 1.41 -16.36 -20.54
N ALA A 83 0.15 -15.94 -20.42
CA ALA A 83 -0.90 -16.36 -21.34
C ALA A 83 -0.58 -15.95 -22.79
N ASN A 84 -0.11 -14.71 -22.99
CA ASN A 84 0.30 -14.22 -24.30
C ASN A 84 1.49 -15.02 -24.87
N GLU A 85 2.45 -15.44 -24.04
CA GLU A 85 3.55 -16.28 -24.49
C GLU A 85 3.07 -17.64 -25.00
N VAL A 86 2.12 -18.27 -24.30
CA VAL A 86 1.50 -19.53 -24.75
C VAL A 86 0.78 -19.34 -26.08
N LEU A 87 -0.03 -18.27 -26.21
CA LEU A 87 -0.76 -17.98 -27.45
C LEU A 87 0.18 -17.70 -28.63
N LYS A 88 1.27 -16.97 -28.39
CA LYS A 88 2.31 -16.74 -29.41
C LYS A 88 2.98 -18.05 -29.82
N ALA A 89 3.34 -18.90 -28.86
CA ALA A 89 3.95 -20.20 -29.14
C ALA A 89 3.00 -21.10 -29.96
N ALA A 90 1.71 -21.15 -29.60
CA ALA A 90 0.70 -21.88 -30.37
C ALA A 90 0.55 -21.33 -31.79
N SER A 91 0.52 -20.01 -31.96
CA SER A 91 0.42 -19.37 -33.28
C SER A 91 1.61 -19.73 -34.18
N VAL A 92 2.83 -19.72 -33.63
CA VAL A 92 4.04 -20.14 -34.35
C VAL A 92 3.99 -21.63 -34.71
N PHE A 93 3.50 -22.47 -33.79
CA PHE A 93 3.33 -23.90 -34.05
C PHE A 93 2.39 -24.15 -35.23
N PHE A 94 1.19 -23.54 -35.21
CA PHE A 94 0.21 -23.71 -36.28
C PHE A 94 0.67 -23.14 -37.63
N ALA A 95 1.36 -21.99 -37.63
CA ALA A 95 1.92 -21.43 -38.87
C ALA A 95 2.92 -22.41 -39.53
N LYS A 96 3.79 -23.05 -38.74
CA LYS A 96 4.73 -24.06 -39.24
C LYS A 96 4.04 -25.31 -39.79
N GLU A 97 2.91 -25.70 -39.21
CA GLU A 97 2.14 -26.86 -39.68
C GLU A 97 1.44 -26.58 -41.02
N LEU A 98 0.97 -25.34 -41.23
CA LEU A 98 0.38 -24.88 -42.49
C LEU A 98 1.39 -24.81 -43.64
N ASP A 99 2.64 -24.41 -43.36
CA ASP A 99 3.70 -24.29 -44.38
C ASP A 99 4.35 -25.64 -44.76
N ARG A 100 3.97 -26.75 -44.12
CA ARG A 100 4.49 -28.07 -44.46
C ARG A 100 3.85 -28.57 -45.76
N PRO A 101 4.62 -28.86 -46.84
CA PRO A 101 4.03 -29.36 -48.07
C PRO A 101 3.33 -30.69 -47.80
N ARG A 102 2.03 -30.76 -48.10
CA ARG A 102 1.28 -32.02 -48.12
C ARG A 102 1.79 -32.81 -49.32
N THR A 103 2.78 -33.66 -49.09
CA THR A 103 3.13 -34.71 -50.06
C THR A 103 1.90 -35.59 -50.25
N LYS A 104 1.35 -35.56 -51.47
CA LYS A 104 0.36 -36.53 -51.94
C LYS A 104 1.00 -37.89 -52.13
#